data_AF-D5VQQ7-F1
#
_entry.id   AF-D5VQQ7-F1
#
_cell.length_a   1.000
_cell.length_b   1.000
_cell.length_c   1.000
_cell.angle_alpha   90.00
_cell.angle_beta   90.00
_cell.angle_gamma   90.00
#
_symmetry.space_group_name_H-M   'P 1'
#
loop_
_entity.id
_entity.type
_entity.pdbx_description
1 polymer ?
#
loop_
_entity_poly.entity_id
_entity_poly.type
_entity_poly.pdbx_seq_one_letter_code
_entity_poly.pdbx_strand_id
1 'polypeptide(L)'
;MGKIKELLSLIFTLEIAISFILSTYHIHSQVLFILDYIAILYFTFETLYNFYKAKCKKEFFKDIYNIIDTIVIIAFVLYTLNIFYSKVLVNLRLINLIRILVLLRIIKIRKIEKYPEVINFLTLLILCFISSCFIWVFEGEVNPEINNFFDAFYFTTISITTVGYGDITPKTEAGKLIIIFSVLLFISGIITSIQKALRGEDGNS
;
A
#
# COMPACT_ATOMS: atom_id res chain seq x y z
N MET A 1 20.52 -2.09 -16.78
CA MET A 1 19.25 -2.85 -16.63
C MET A 1 18.46 -2.52 -15.35
N GLY A 2 19.10 -2.20 -14.21
CA GLY A 2 18.38 -1.91 -12.95
C GLY A 2 17.50 -0.64 -12.95
N LYS A 3 17.99 0.49 -13.48
CA LYS A 3 17.28 1.79 -13.42
C LYS A 3 15.94 1.81 -14.17
N ILE A 4 15.87 1.18 -15.34
CA ILE A 4 14.62 1.11 -16.14
C ILE A 4 13.58 0.25 -15.43
N LYS A 5 14.01 -0.87 -14.85
CA LYS A 5 13.15 -1.76 -14.05
C LYS A 5 12.58 -1.05 -12.82
N GLU A 6 13.41 -0.29 -12.09
CA GLU A 6 12.97 0.51 -10.95
C GLU A 6 11.95 1.58 -11.36
N LEU A 7 12.20 2.29 -12.46
CA LEU A 7 11.29 3.32 -12.96
C LEU A 7 9.94 2.73 -13.40
N LEU A 8 9.95 1.61 -14.14
CA LEU A 8 8.72 0.94 -14.56
C LEU A 8 7.93 0.41 -13.36
N SER A 9 8.61 -0.18 -12.38
CA SER A 9 7.98 -0.62 -11.13
C SER A 9 7.30 0.54 -10.41
N LEU A 10 7.94 1.72 -10.35
CA LEU A 10 7.36 2.90 -9.74
C LEU A 10 6.12 3.40 -10.50
N ILE A 11 6.20 3.48 -11.83
CA ILE A 11 5.09 3.92 -12.67
C ILE A 11 3.86 3.03 -12.44
N PHE A 12 4.03 1.71 -12.51
CA PHE A 12 2.93 0.77 -12.27
C PHE A 12 2.41 0.80 -10.83
N THR A 13 3.27 1.06 -9.84
CA THR A 13 2.83 1.22 -8.44
C THR A 13 1.95 2.47 -8.27
N LEU A 14 2.33 3.59 -8.89
CA LEU A 14 1.55 4.83 -8.86
C LEU A 14 0.25 4.70 -9.65
N GLU A 15 0.29 4.01 -10.79
CA GLU A 15 -0.90 3.72 -11.60
C GLU A 15 -1.92 2.91 -10.79
N ILE A 16 -1.52 1.83 -10.11
CA ILE A 16 -2.39 1.05 -9.22
C ILE A 16 -3.00 1.92 -8.11
N ALA A 17 -2.22 2.82 -7.51
CA ALA A 17 -2.72 3.72 -6.48
C ALA A 17 -3.77 4.71 -7.04
N ILE A 18 -3.53 5.25 -8.24
CA ILE A 18 -4.48 6.14 -8.92
C ILE A 18 -5.76 5.37 -9.29
N SER A 19 -5.62 4.17 -9.84
CA SER A 19 -6.72 3.26 -10.17
C SER A 19 -7.59 2.98 -8.93
N PHE A 20 -6.97 2.73 -7.78
CA PHE A 20 -7.69 2.59 -6.51
C PHE A 20 -8.46 3.86 -6.12
N ILE A 21 -7.82 5.04 -6.13
CA ILE A 21 -8.48 6.31 -5.79
C ILE A 21 -9.68 6.54 -6.70
N LEU A 22 -9.52 6.38 -8.02
CA LEU A 22 -10.60 6.55 -8.99
C LEU A 22 -11.75 5.55 -8.76
N SER A 23 -11.44 4.32 -8.35
CA SER A 23 -12.46 3.33 -7.99
C SER A 23 -13.33 3.77 -6.81
N THR A 24 -12.81 4.59 -5.89
CA THR A 24 -13.59 5.15 -4.76
C THR A 24 -14.62 6.19 -5.19
N TYR A 25 -14.41 6.81 -6.36
CA TYR A 25 -15.37 7.71 -7.00
C TYR A 25 -16.35 6.99 -7.92
N HIS A 26 -16.41 5.65 -7.85
CA HIS A 26 -17.19 4.80 -8.77
C HIS A 26 -16.81 4.97 -10.25
N ILE A 27 -15.60 5.48 -10.52
CA ILE A 27 -15.07 5.62 -11.87
C ILE A 27 -14.50 4.26 -12.28
N HIS A 28 -15.31 3.46 -12.96
CA HIS A 28 -14.91 2.19 -13.54
C HIS A 28 -14.75 2.36 -15.05
N SER A 29 -13.52 2.25 -15.56
CA SER A 29 -13.26 2.27 -17.00
C SER A 29 -12.57 1.00 -17.45
N GLN A 30 -12.88 0.52 -18.66
CA GLN A 30 -12.19 -0.61 -19.27
C GLN A 30 -10.68 -0.35 -19.40
N VAL A 31 -10.30 0.91 -19.61
CA VAL A 31 -8.90 1.34 -19.70
C VAL A 31 -8.18 1.10 -18.36
N LEU A 32 -8.76 1.48 -17.23
CA LEU A 32 -8.17 1.24 -15.90
C LEU A 32 -7.99 -0.26 -15.62
N PHE A 33 -8.97 -1.09 -16.01
CA PHE A 33 -8.85 -2.54 -15.85
C PHE A 33 -7.71 -3.15 -16.69
N ILE A 34 -7.53 -2.66 -17.92
CA ILE A 34 -6.43 -3.10 -18.80
C ILE A 34 -5.08 -2.67 -18.22
N LEU A 35 -4.97 -1.44 -17.71
CA LEU A 35 -3.75 -0.93 -17.10
C LEU A 35 -3.36 -1.73 -15.85
N ASP A 36 -4.32 -1.98 -14.95
CA ASP A 36 -4.16 -2.85 -13.78
C ASP A 36 -3.62 -4.24 -14.20
N TYR A 37 -4.19 -4.83 -15.25
CA TYR A 37 -3.77 -6.14 -15.76
C TYR A 37 -2.32 -6.12 -16.25
N ILE A 38 -1.94 -5.07 -17.00
CA ILE A 38 -0.57 -4.88 -17.50
C ILE A 38 0.42 -4.72 -16.35
N ALA A 39 0.07 -3.92 -15.33
CA ALA A 39 0.89 -3.72 -14.13
C ALA A 39 1.17 -5.04 -13.40
N ILE A 40 0.13 -5.86 -13.23
CA ILE A 40 0.26 -7.14 -12.52
C ILE A 40 1.03 -8.18 -13.36
N LEU A 41 0.84 -8.19 -14.67
CA LEU A 41 1.65 -9.02 -15.57
C LEU A 41 3.13 -8.65 -15.44
N TYR A 42 3.46 -7.36 -15.44
CA TYR A 42 4.82 -6.86 -15.24
C TYR A 42 5.39 -7.34 -13.90
N PHE A 43 4.65 -7.16 -12.80
CA PHE A 43 5.10 -7.62 -11.47
C PHE A 43 5.26 -9.14 -11.40
N THR A 44 4.39 -9.90 -12.07
CA THR A 44 4.53 -11.36 -12.17
C THR A 44 5.86 -11.75 -12.81
N PHE A 45 6.21 -11.14 -13.94
CA PHE A 45 7.49 -11.39 -14.59
C PHE A 45 8.67 -10.98 -13.72
N GLU A 46 8.57 -9.86 -13.01
CA GLU A 46 9.60 -9.37 -12.11
C GLU A 46 9.84 -10.35 -10.94
N THR A 47 8.78 -10.81 -10.28
CA THR A 47 8.83 -11.75 -9.17
C THR A 47 9.38 -13.10 -9.62
N LEU A 48 8.92 -13.61 -10.77
CA LEU A 48 9.45 -14.84 -11.36
C LEU A 48 10.94 -14.72 -11.68
N TYR A 49 11.37 -13.64 -12.32
CA TYR A 49 12.77 -13.38 -12.61
C TYR A 49 13.63 -13.35 -11.34
N ASN A 50 13.17 -12.66 -10.30
CA ASN A 50 13.85 -12.60 -9.01
C ASN A 50 13.92 -13.98 -8.34
N PHE A 51 12.85 -14.80 -8.46
CA PHE A 51 12.80 -16.16 -7.94
C PHE A 51 13.79 -17.09 -8.64
N TYR A 52 13.86 -17.07 -9.98
CA TYR A 52 14.81 -17.89 -10.75
C TYR A 52 16.27 -17.52 -10.47
N LYS A 53 16.55 -16.23 -10.21
CA LYS A 53 17.90 -15.75 -9.90
C LYS A 53 18.33 -16.05 -8.47
N ALA A 54 17.40 -16.32 -7.56
CA ALA A 54 17.72 -16.58 -6.16
C ALA A 54 18.50 -17.88 -6.02
N LYS A 55 19.74 -17.79 -5.50
CA LYS A 55 20.61 -18.95 -5.27
C LYS A 55 19.99 -19.94 -4.25
N CYS A 56 19.24 -19.43 -3.28
CA CYS A 56 18.49 -20.22 -2.31
C CYS A 56 17.03 -19.74 -2.22
N LYS A 57 16.08 -20.64 -2.46
CA LYS A 57 14.63 -20.32 -2.45
C LYS A 57 14.15 -19.80 -1.08
N LYS A 58 14.82 -20.18 0.01
CA LYS A 58 14.49 -19.69 1.36
C LYS A 58 14.92 -18.23 1.58
N GLU A 59 15.96 -17.76 0.90
CA GLU A 59 16.38 -16.35 0.98
C GLU A 59 15.43 -15.44 0.22
N PHE A 60 14.85 -15.93 -0.88
CA PHE A 60 13.83 -15.19 -1.64
C PHE A 60 12.63 -14.80 -0.76
N PHE A 61 12.11 -15.75 0.02
CA PHE A 61 10.98 -15.54 0.93
C PHE A 61 11.35 -14.85 2.26
N LYS A 62 12.61 -14.46 2.48
CA LYS A 62 12.98 -13.61 3.63
C LYS A 62 12.85 -12.12 3.31
N ASP A 63 12.84 -11.74 2.04
CA ASP A 63 12.63 -10.35 1.62
C ASP A 63 11.13 -10.03 1.63
N ILE A 64 10.71 -9.13 2.53
CA ILE A 64 9.31 -8.73 2.72
C ILE A 64 8.65 -8.22 1.42
N TYR A 65 9.43 -7.62 0.52
CA TYR A 65 8.92 -7.10 -0.75
C TYR A 65 8.56 -8.23 -1.71
N ASN A 66 9.37 -9.30 -1.75
CA ASN A 66 9.05 -10.48 -2.55
C ASN A 66 7.81 -11.21 -2.01
N ILE A 67 7.60 -11.20 -0.69
CA ILE A 67 6.39 -11.73 -0.06
C ILE A 67 5.18 -10.91 -0.50
N ILE A 68 5.23 -9.58 -0.38
CA ILE A 68 4.15 -8.68 -0.80
C ILE A 68 3.80 -8.92 -2.26
N ASP A 69 4.80 -8.90 -3.16
CA ASP A 69 4.57 -9.13 -4.59
C ASP A 69 3.94 -10.51 -4.85
N THR A 70 4.40 -11.55 -4.16
CA THR A 70 3.84 -12.90 -4.29
C THR A 70 2.37 -12.95 -3.83
N ILE A 71 2.04 -12.30 -2.72
CA ILE A 71 0.65 -12.20 -2.23
C ILE A 71 -0.22 -11.45 -3.24
N VAL A 72 0.26 -10.34 -3.80
CA VAL A 72 -0.45 -9.55 -4.82
C VAL A 72 -0.73 -10.38 -6.07
N ILE A 73 0.27 -11.11 -6.57
CA ILE A 73 0.12 -11.98 -7.75
C ILE A 73 -0.88 -13.09 -7.48
N ILE A 74 -0.80 -13.75 -6.32
CA ILE A 74 -1.74 -14.81 -5.93
C ILE A 74 -3.16 -14.26 -5.84
N ALA A 75 -3.35 -13.12 -5.15
CA ALA A 75 -4.66 -12.49 -5.00
C ALA A 75 -5.28 -12.15 -6.36
N PHE A 76 -4.47 -11.71 -7.32
CA PHE A 76 -4.92 -11.40 -8.68
C PHE A 76 -5.23 -12.64 -9.53
N VAL A 77 -4.41 -13.69 -9.46
CA VAL A 77 -4.67 -14.94 -10.18
C VAL A 77 -5.98 -15.56 -9.67
N LEU A 78 -6.20 -15.55 -8.36
CA LEU A 78 -7.44 -16.00 -7.75
C LEU A 78 -8.66 -15.19 -8.21
N TYR A 79 -8.49 -13.87 -8.36
CA TYR A 79 -9.51 -12.99 -8.94
C TYR A 79 -9.81 -13.35 -10.42
N THR A 80 -8.77 -13.49 -11.24
CA THR A 80 -8.90 -13.75 -12.69
C THR A 80 -9.52 -15.13 -12.98
N LEU A 81 -9.12 -16.14 -12.21
CA LEU A 81 -9.66 -17.50 -12.36
C LEU A 81 -11.09 -17.65 -11.83
N ASN A 82 -11.66 -16.59 -11.24
CA ASN A 82 -13.04 -16.57 -10.76
C ASN A 82 -13.37 -17.72 -9.78
N ILE A 83 -12.35 -18.23 -9.10
CA ILE A 83 -12.44 -19.39 -8.19
C ILE A 83 -13.29 -19.07 -6.95
N PHE A 84 -13.51 -17.79 -6.64
CA PHE A 84 -14.31 -17.31 -5.51
C PHE A 84 -15.71 -16.80 -5.88
N TYR A 85 -16.33 -17.29 -6.96
CA TYR A 85 -17.72 -16.96 -7.34
C TYR A 85 -18.81 -17.40 -6.32
N SER A 86 -18.45 -17.98 -5.17
CA SER A 86 -19.42 -18.11 -4.10
C SER A 86 -19.69 -16.72 -3.50
N LYS A 87 -20.98 -16.38 -3.47
CA LYS A 87 -21.64 -15.11 -3.11
C LYS A 87 -21.29 -14.51 -1.73
N VAL A 88 -20.24 -14.96 -1.06
CA VAL A 88 -19.89 -14.66 0.33
C VAL A 88 -18.51 -14.01 0.49
N LEU A 89 -17.65 -13.98 -0.53
CA LEU A 89 -16.27 -13.46 -0.39
C LEU A 89 -15.80 -12.41 -1.40
N VAL A 90 -16.64 -11.98 -2.35
CA VAL A 90 -16.21 -11.02 -3.38
C VAL A 90 -16.79 -9.63 -3.11
N ASN A 91 -16.35 -9.03 -2.01
CA ASN A 91 -16.20 -7.59 -2.02
C ASN A 91 -14.85 -7.32 -2.69
N LEU A 92 -14.87 -6.99 -3.99
CA LEU A 92 -13.69 -6.68 -4.84
C LEU A 92 -12.70 -5.71 -4.17
N ARG A 93 -13.21 -4.95 -3.18
CA ARG A 93 -12.51 -4.03 -2.30
C ARG A 93 -11.32 -4.66 -1.53
N LEU A 94 -11.45 -5.88 -1.00
CA LEU A 94 -10.38 -6.52 -0.19
C LEU A 94 -9.18 -6.95 -1.03
N ILE A 95 -9.42 -7.44 -2.26
CA ILE A 95 -8.34 -7.81 -3.19
C ILE A 95 -7.59 -6.55 -3.65
N ASN A 96 -8.30 -5.43 -3.80
CA ASN A 96 -7.70 -4.14 -4.11
C ASN A 96 -6.85 -3.59 -2.95
N LEU A 97 -7.17 -3.89 -1.68
CA LEU A 97 -6.32 -3.53 -0.52
C LEU A 97 -4.95 -4.21 -0.54
N ILE A 98 -4.88 -5.46 -0.99
CA ILE A 98 -3.60 -6.17 -1.09
C ILE A 98 -2.67 -5.44 -2.08
N ARG A 99 -3.23 -4.85 -3.14
CA ARG A 99 -2.46 -4.08 -4.14
C ARG A 99 -1.88 -2.79 -3.58
N ILE A 100 -2.51 -2.18 -2.57
CA ILE A 100 -2.01 -0.95 -1.92
C ILE A 100 -0.69 -1.20 -1.17
N LEU A 101 -0.43 -2.43 -0.72
CA LEU A 101 0.85 -2.81 -0.13
C LEU A 101 2.03 -2.70 -1.10
N VAL A 102 1.77 -2.66 -2.42
CA VAL A 102 2.79 -2.42 -3.46
C VAL A 102 3.41 -1.02 -3.30
N LEU A 103 2.72 -0.05 -2.69
CA LEU A 103 3.28 1.29 -2.41
C LEU A 103 4.52 1.25 -1.51
N LEU A 104 4.65 0.22 -0.67
CA LEU A 104 5.84 0.02 0.16
C LEU A 104 7.11 -0.16 -0.69
N ARG A 105 6.99 -0.52 -1.97
CA ARG A 105 8.13 -0.66 -2.89
C ARG A 105 8.80 0.67 -3.23
N ILE A 106 8.12 1.81 -3.08
CA ILE A 106 8.69 3.14 -3.31
C ILE A 106 9.90 3.36 -2.38
N ILE A 107 9.86 2.79 -1.17
CA ILE A 107 10.91 2.90 -0.16
C ILE A 107 12.22 2.20 -0.61
N LYS A 108 12.13 1.19 -1.48
CA LYS A 108 13.27 0.40 -1.99
C LYS A 108 14.06 1.10 -3.12
N ILE A 109 13.65 2.30 -3.53
CA ILE A 109 14.35 3.02 -4.59
C ILE A 109 15.71 3.47 -4.06
N ARG A 110 16.77 2.81 -4.55
CA ARG A 110 18.19 3.05 -4.18
C ARG A 110 18.62 4.52 -4.25
N LYS A 111 17.99 5.33 -5.10
CA LYS A 111 18.30 6.76 -5.21
C LYS A 111 17.75 7.57 -4.02
N ILE A 112 16.60 7.15 -3.49
CA ILE A 112 15.95 7.79 -2.33
C ILE A 112 16.64 7.33 -1.04
N GLU A 113 17.23 6.13 -1.02
CA GLU A 113 18.11 5.64 0.07
C GLU A 113 19.22 6.62 0.46
N LYS A 114 19.66 7.49 -0.46
CA LYS A 114 20.65 8.54 -0.21
C LYS A 114 20.13 9.68 0.68
N TYR A 115 18.81 9.84 0.82
CA TYR A 115 18.17 10.94 1.53
C TYR A 115 17.26 10.38 2.64
N PRO A 116 17.82 10.01 3.82
CA PRO A 116 17.08 9.30 4.87
C PRO A 116 15.86 10.09 5.39
N GLU A 117 15.94 11.42 5.43
CA GLU A 117 14.81 12.28 5.80
C GLU A 117 13.62 12.14 4.84
N VAL A 118 13.91 12.11 3.53
CA VAL A 118 12.89 11.94 2.48
C VAL A 118 12.27 10.54 2.57
N ILE A 119 13.06 9.50 2.86
CA ILE A 119 12.54 8.15 3.07
C ILE A 119 11.61 8.10 4.26
N ASN A 120 11.99 8.71 5.39
CA ASN A 120 11.17 8.70 6.60
C ASN A 120 9.83 9.41 6.33
N PHE A 121 9.86 10.58 5.70
CA PHE A 121 8.66 11.30 5.30
C PHE A 121 7.77 10.45 4.37
N LEU A 122 8.35 9.87 3.31
CA LEU A 122 7.61 9.02 2.37
C LEU A 122 7.05 7.77 3.04
N THR A 123 7.77 7.16 3.98
CA THR A 123 7.32 5.98 4.72
C THR A 123 6.09 6.32 5.56
N LEU A 124 6.11 7.44 6.28
CA LEU A 124 4.98 7.93 7.05
C LEU A 124 3.80 8.31 6.16
N LEU A 125 4.06 8.93 5.01
CA LEU A 125 3.04 9.26 4.01
C LEU A 125 2.38 8.01 3.42
N ILE A 126 3.17 7.00 3.06
CA ILE A 126 2.69 5.72 2.55
C ILE A 126 1.87 5.00 3.63
N LEU A 127 2.33 5.00 4.88
CA LEU A 127 1.58 4.41 5.98
C LEU A 127 0.22 5.10 6.18
N CYS A 128 0.18 6.43 6.12
CA CYS A 128 -1.07 7.21 6.16
C CYS A 128 -1.99 6.83 4.98
N PHE A 129 -1.44 6.76 3.76
CA PHE A 129 -2.20 6.39 2.57
C PHE A 129 -2.80 4.97 2.68
N ILE A 130 -1.98 3.99 3.08
CA ILE A 130 -2.42 2.59 3.27
C ILE A 130 -3.54 2.54 4.30
N SER A 131 -3.36 3.18 5.46
CA SER A 131 -4.35 3.23 6.53
C SER A 131 -5.68 3.83 6.05
N SER A 132 -5.61 4.89 5.26
CA SER A 132 -6.78 5.55 4.66
C SER A 132 -7.53 4.63 3.70
N CYS A 133 -6.81 3.82 2.91
CA CYS A 133 -7.42 2.83 2.05
C CYS A 133 -8.16 1.75 2.84
N PHE A 134 -7.56 1.27 3.94
CA PHE A 134 -8.21 0.31 4.83
C PHE A 134 -9.49 0.91 5.44
N ILE A 135 -9.44 2.15 5.93
CA ILE A 135 -10.63 2.84 6.42
C ILE A 135 -11.70 2.92 5.33
N TRP A 136 -11.37 3.37 4.12
CA TRP A 136 -12.32 3.42 3.00
C TRP A 136 -13.00 2.07 2.74
N VAL A 137 -12.24 0.98 2.74
CA VAL A 137 -12.78 -0.34 2.41
C VAL A 137 -13.73 -0.88 3.48
N PHE A 138 -13.46 -0.61 4.76
CA PHE A 138 -14.30 -1.10 5.85
C PHE A 138 -15.42 -0.14 6.26
N GLU A 139 -15.25 1.17 6.05
CA GLU A 139 -16.21 2.20 6.46
C GLU A 139 -16.99 2.79 5.29
N GLY A 140 -16.44 2.87 4.08
CA GLY A 140 -17.05 3.63 2.96
C GLY A 140 -18.40 3.11 2.45
N GLU A 141 -18.83 1.92 2.87
CA GLU A 141 -20.17 1.37 2.58
C GLU A 141 -21.18 1.62 3.71
N VAL A 142 -20.72 1.84 4.94
CA VAL A 142 -21.54 1.88 6.15
C VAL A 142 -21.57 3.28 6.76
N ASN A 143 -20.50 4.05 6.58
CA ASN A 143 -20.33 5.37 7.15
C ASN A 143 -20.68 6.47 6.13
N PRO A 144 -21.81 7.18 6.29
CA PRO A 144 -22.19 8.28 5.39
C PRO A 144 -21.22 9.49 5.41
N GLU A 145 -20.35 9.58 6.43
CA GLU A 145 -19.33 10.63 6.51
C GLU A 145 -18.13 10.33 5.60
N ILE A 146 -18.01 9.10 5.09
CA ILE A 146 -16.90 8.65 4.25
C ILE A 146 -17.47 8.27 2.89
N ASN A 147 -17.42 9.20 1.94
CA ASN A 147 -18.00 9.05 0.59
C ASN A 147 -16.96 8.76 -0.49
N ASN A 148 -15.69 9.09 -0.25
CA ASN A 148 -14.59 8.78 -1.15
C ASN A 148 -13.27 8.57 -0.38
N PHE A 149 -12.20 8.25 -1.12
CA PHE A 149 -10.86 8.08 -0.54
C PHE A 149 -10.37 9.30 0.26
N PHE A 150 -10.64 10.53 -0.20
CA PHE A 150 -10.14 11.73 0.46
C PHE A 150 -10.83 12.01 1.79
N ASP A 151 -12.08 11.61 1.98
CA ASP A 151 -12.75 11.67 3.28
C ASP A 151 -12.07 10.73 4.29
N ALA A 152 -11.75 9.50 3.85
CA ALA A 152 -11.00 8.54 4.65
C ALA A 152 -9.56 9.01 4.91
N PHE A 153 -8.92 9.65 3.94
CA PHE A 153 -7.57 10.24 4.06
C PHE A 153 -7.55 11.41 5.02
N TYR A 154 -8.56 12.28 4.95
CA TYR A 154 -8.75 13.37 5.90
C TYR A 154 -8.93 12.82 7.32
N PHE A 155 -9.86 11.89 7.54
CA PHE A 155 -10.07 11.25 8.84
C PHE A 155 -8.79 10.62 9.40
N THR A 156 -8.06 9.87 8.57
CA THR A 156 -6.82 9.22 8.97
C THR A 156 -5.76 10.25 9.34
N THR A 157 -5.64 11.32 8.55
CA THR A 157 -4.67 12.40 8.79
C THR A 157 -4.95 13.12 10.11
N ILE A 158 -6.19 13.56 10.36
CA ILE A 158 -6.54 14.28 11.60
C ILE A 158 -6.43 13.37 12.83
N SER A 159 -6.65 12.06 12.68
CA SER A 159 -6.50 11.08 13.76
C SER A 159 -5.03 10.84 14.10
N ILE A 160 -4.19 10.62 13.08
CA ILE A 160 -2.76 10.37 13.24
C ILE A 160 -2.02 11.61 13.76
N THR A 161 -2.41 12.80 13.29
CA THR A 161 -1.86 14.09 13.77
C THR A 161 -2.43 14.51 15.11
N THR A 162 -3.31 13.70 15.72
CA THR A 162 -3.96 13.95 17.01
C THR A 162 -4.82 15.23 17.06
N VAL A 163 -5.19 15.78 15.91
CA VAL A 163 -6.09 16.93 15.81
C VAL A 163 -7.52 16.52 16.19
N GLY A 164 -8.01 15.43 15.62
CA GLY A 164 -9.26 14.78 16.02
C GLY A 164 -10.50 15.70 16.11
N TYR A 165 -10.88 16.36 15.01
CA TYR A 165 -12.05 17.25 14.99
C TYR A 165 -13.37 16.58 15.40
N GLY A 166 -13.48 15.25 15.25
CA GLY A 166 -14.64 14.46 15.66
C GLY A 166 -15.82 14.53 14.71
N ASP A 167 -15.63 15.08 13.51
CA ASP A 167 -16.59 15.17 12.41
C ASP A 167 -16.75 13.83 11.66
N ILE A 168 -15.69 13.03 11.59
CA ILE A 168 -15.71 11.66 11.07
C ILE A 168 -15.27 10.70 12.17
N THR A 169 -16.08 9.66 12.42
CA THR A 169 -15.71 8.58 13.36
C THR A 169 -16.01 7.20 12.78
N PRO A 170 -15.17 6.18 13.07
CA PRO A 170 -15.38 4.83 12.55
C PRO A 170 -16.60 4.20 13.21
N LYS A 171 -17.51 3.68 12.39
CA LYS A 171 -18.77 3.05 12.85
C LYS A 171 -18.63 1.54 12.98
N THR A 172 -17.66 0.94 12.31
CA THR A 172 -17.38 -0.49 12.35
C THR A 172 -16.29 -0.84 13.37
N GLU A 173 -16.39 -2.02 13.97
CA GLU A 173 -15.34 -2.55 14.86
C GLU A 173 -14.02 -2.74 14.13
N ALA A 174 -14.07 -3.14 12.85
CA ALA A 174 -12.88 -3.25 12.00
C ALA A 174 -12.22 -1.88 11.79
N GLY A 175 -12.99 -0.83 11.49
CA GLY A 175 -12.47 0.54 11.32
C GLY A 175 -11.82 1.08 12.59
N LYS A 176 -12.41 0.81 13.77
CA LYS A 176 -11.80 1.13 15.07
C LYS A 176 -10.46 0.43 15.27
N LEU A 177 -10.38 -0.87 15.00
CA LEU A 177 -9.11 -1.61 15.10
C LEU A 177 -8.06 -1.08 14.13
N ILE A 178 -8.45 -0.81 12.87
CA ILE A 178 -7.56 -0.25 11.84
C ILE A 178 -6.95 1.06 12.33
N ILE A 179 -7.75 2.01 12.82
CA ILE A 179 -7.21 3.30 13.25
C ILE A 179 -6.28 3.16 14.48
N ILE A 180 -6.61 2.27 15.43
CA ILE A 180 -5.75 1.99 16.60
C ILE A 180 -4.37 1.51 16.13
N PHE A 181 -4.32 0.48 15.26
CA PHE A 181 -3.04 -0.02 14.74
C PHE A 181 -2.32 1.01 13.88
N SER A 182 -3.04 1.80 13.09
CA SER A 182 -2.46 2.83 12.22
C SER A 182 -1.74 3.90 13.04
N VAL A 183 -2.35 4.39 14.12
CA VAL A 183 -1.75 5.37 15.03
C VAL A 183 -0.53 4.78 15.74
N LEU A 184 -0.59 3.54 16.23
CA LEU A 184 0.55 2.87 16.87
C LEU A 184 1.73 2.72 15.92
N LEU A 185 1.48 2.31 14.67
CA LEU A 185 2.52 2.18 13.64
C LEU A 185 3.13 3.54 13.28
N PHE A 186 2.31 4.59 13.21
CA PHE A 186 2.78 5.93 12.89
C PHE A 186 3.66 6.51 13.99
N ILE A 187 3.24 6.37 15.26
CA ILE A 187 4.04 6.77 16.42
C ILE A 187 5.37 6.00 16.44
N SER A 188 5.34 4.69 16.23
CA SER A 188 6.56 3.86 16.14
C SER A 188 7.49 4.33 15.02
N GLY A 189 6.93 4.69 13.86
CA GLY A 189 7.67 5.23 12.72
C GLY A 189 8.34 6.58 13.02
N ILE A 190 7.64 7.48 13.70
CA ILE A 190 8.19 8.76 14.16
C ILE A 190 9.31 8.52 15.16
N ILE A 191 9.10 7.69 16.18
CA ILE A 191 10.10 7.40 17.22
C ILE A 191 11.38 6.86 16.58
N THR A 192 11.24 5.90 15.66
CA THR A 192 12.39 5.32 14.94
C THR A 192 13.13 6.38 14.12
N SER A 193 12.38 7.27 13.46
CA SER A 193 12.96 8.36 12.66
C SER A 193 13.73 9.36 13.53
N ILE A 194 13.15 9.76 14.67
CA ILE A 194 13.79 10.66 15.65
C ILE A 194 15.02 9.98 16.26
N GLN A 195 14.93 8.71 16.65
CA GLN A 195 16.06 7.96 17.20
C GLN A 195 17.23 7.90 16.23
N LYS A 196 16.97 7.68 14.93
CA LYS A 196 18.00 7.71 13.89
C LYS A 196 18.63 9.09 13.74
N ALA A 197 17.81 10.15 13.75
CA ALA A 197 18.30 11.53 13.68
C ALA A 197 19.16 11.90 14.91
N LEU A 198 18.73 11.53 16.12
CA LEU A 198 19.46 11.80 17.36
C LEU A 198 20.74 10.97 17.49
N ARG A 199 20.77 9.76 16.94
CA ARG A 199 21.96 8.89 16.98
C ARG A 199 23.09 9.35 16.07
N GLY A 200 22.87 10.36 15.21
CA GLY A 200 23.94 10.94 14.41
C GLY A 200 24.69 9.90 13.59
N GLU A 201 23.98 9.00 12.89
CA GLU A 201 24.59 8.23 11.80
C GLU A 201 24.82 9.18 10.60
N ASP A 202 25.63 10.20 10.84
CA ASP A 202 26.31 10.98 9.82
C ASP A 202 27.31 10.03 9.17
N GLY A 203 27.15 9.83 7.86
CA GLY A 203 28.01 8.99 7.05
C GLY A 203 29.47 9.39 7.12
N ASN A 204 30.25 8.65 7.93
CA ASN A 204 31.66 8.39 7.68
C ASN A 204 32.16 7.16 8.44
N SER A 205 32.08 6.00 7.78
CA SER A 205 33.06 4.92 7.87
C SER A 205 32.95 4.03 6.64
#